data_AF-A0A1C6FKG3-F1
#
_entry.id   AF-A0A1C6FKG3-F1
#
_cell.length_a   1.000
_cell.length_b   1.000
_cell.length_c   1.000
_cell.angle_alpha   90.00
_cell.angle_beta   90.00
_cell.angle_gamma   90.00
#
_symmetry.space_group_name_H-M   'P 1'
#
loop_
_entity.id
_entity.type
_entity.pdbx_description
1 polymer ?
#
loop_
_entity_poly.entity_id
_entity_poly.type
_entity_poly.pdbx_seq_one_letter_code
_entity_poly.pdbx_strand_id
1 'polypeptide(L)' 'MKLKRAEKIWLISVIIFFFLYNLPFFPAYYHPKATIIHMILTIIPLWTVVYFGLFKMCRIFKLKKKEGE' A
#
# COMPACT_ATOMS: atom_id res chain seq x y z
N MET A 1 21.18 2.70 -6.23
CA MET A 1 20.46 2.71 -4.92
C MET A 1 20.10 1.29 -4.54
N LYS A 2 20.62 0.75 -3.44
CA LYS A 2 20.18 -0.56 -2.92
C LYS A 2 18.88 -0.36 -2.15
N LEU A 3 17.76 -0.86 -2.69
CA LEU A 3 16.46 -0.90 -2.00
C LEU A 3 16.62 -1.69 -0.69
N LYS A 4 16.38 -1.03 0.46
CA LYS A 4 16.43 -1.70 1.76
C LYS A 4 15.31 -2.73 1.87
N ARG A 5 15.53 -3.76 2.69
CA ARG A 5 14.54 -4.83 2.95
C ARG A 5 13.17 -4.26 3.34
N ALA A 6 13.14 -3.19 4.13
CA ALA A 6 11.92 -2.52 4.55
C ALA A 6 11.16 -1.85 3.39
N GLU A 7 11.87 -1.21 2.46
CA GLU A 7 11.27 -0.61 1.25
C GLU A 7 10.68 -1.68 0.35
N LYS A 8 11.38 -2.82 0.18
CA LYS A 8 10.86 -3.96 -0.60
C LYS A 8 9.58 -4.51 0.00
N ILE A 9 9.54 -4.74 1.31
CA ILE A 9 8.34 -5.26 1.99
C ILE A 9 7.18 -4.28 1.86
N TRP A 10 7.44 -2.98 2.03
CA TRP A 10 6.42 -1.94 1.83
C TRP A 10 5.88 -1.93 0.40
N LEU A 11 6.78 -1.93 -0.60
CA LEU A 11 6.41 -1.92 -2.00
C LEU A 11 5.58 -3.16 -2.38
N ILE A 12 6.00 -4.35 -1.93
CA ILE A 12 5.26 -5.60 -2.14
C ILE A 12 3.86 -5.50 -1.54
N SER A 13 3.73 -4.95 -0.32
CA SER A 13 2.43 -4.77 0.32
C SER A 13 1.52 -3.82 -0.48
N VAL A 14 2.04 -2.68 -0.95
CA VAL A 14 1.29 -1.75 -1.82
C VAL A 14 0.81 -2.45 -3.09
N ILE A 15 1.69 -3.21 -3.74
CA ILE A 15 1.37 -3.95 -4.96
C ILE A 15 0.25 -4.96 -4.70
N ILE A 16 0.34 -5.75 -3.63
CA ILE A 16 -0.70 -6.74 -3.27
C ILE A 16 -2.06 -6.06 -3.06
N PHE A 17 -2.11 -5.00 -2.26
CA PHE A 17 -3.37 -4.29 -2.01
C PHE A 17 -3.93 -3.60 -3.27
N PHE A 18 -3.06 -3.09 -4.13
CA PHE A 18 -3.46 -2.53 -5.41
C PHE A 18 -4.06 -3.60 -6.32
N PHE A 19 -3.46 -4.78 -6.41
CA PHE A 19 -4.02 -5.90 -7.15
C PHE A 19 -5.36 -6.35 -6.57
N LEU A 20 -5.46 -6.48 -5.24
CA LEU A 20 -6.70 -6.87 -4.57
C LEU A 20 -7.85 -5.89 -4.84
N TYR A 21 -7.57 -4.58 -4.89
CA TYR A 21 -8.55 -3.55 -5.23
C TYR A 21 -9.00 -3.63 -6.71
N ASN A 22 -8.09 -4.01 -7.62
CA ASN A 22 -8.35 -4.03 -9.07
C ASN A 22 -8.70 -5.43 -9.61
N LEU A 23 -9.11 -6.38 -8.77
CA LEU A 23 -9.42 -7.73 -9.24
C LEU A 23 -10.58 -7.70 -10.25
N PRO A 24 -10.38 -8.15 -11.50
CA PRO A 24 -11.43 -8.15 -12.49
C PRO A 24 -12.51 -9.17 -12.10
N PHE A 25 -13.78 -8.80 -12.31
CA PHE A 25 -14.95 -9.64 -12.00
C PHE A 25 -15.13 -9.99 -10.51
N PHE A 26 -14.35 -9.38 -9.62
CA PHE A 26 -14.51 -9.55 -8.18
C PHE A 26 -14.68 -8.20 -7.49
N PRO A 27 -15.78 -7.98 -6.77
CA PRO A 27 -16.98 -8.82 -6.66
C PRO A 27 -17.84 -8.78 -7.93
N ALA A 28 -18.71 -9.76 -8.11
CA ALA A 28 -19.59 -9.82 -9.28
C ALA A 28 -20.39 -8.52 -9.43
N TYR A 29 -20.34 -7.91 -10.63
CA TYR A 29 -20.87 -6.57 -10.91
C TYR A 29 -22.35 -6.37 -10.58
N TYR A 30 -23.12 -7.45 -10.47
CA TYR A 30 -24.55 -7.43 -10.16
C TYR A 30 -24.86 -7.44 -8.64
N HIS A 31 -23.86 -7.42 -7.77
CA HIS A 31 -24.01 -7.42 -6.31
C HIS A 31 -23.52 -6.10 -5.67
N PRO A 32 -24.34 -5.03 -5.67
CA PRO A 32 -23.91 -3.69 -5.24
C PRO A 32 -23.41 -3.64 -3.79
N LYS A 33 -24.05 -4.40 -2.89
CA LYS A 33 -23.62 -4.49 -1.48
C LYS A 33 -22.21 -5.08 -1.36
N ALA A 34 -21.91 -6.13 -2.12
CA ALA A 34 -20.60 -6.76 -2.12
C ALA A 34 -19.54 -5.83 -2.71
N THR A 35 -19.86 -5.10 -3.79
CA THR A 35 -18.98 -4.08 -4.39
C THR A 35 -18.59 -3.00 -3.42
N ILE A 36 -19.56 -2.45 -2.67
CA ILE A 36 -19.28 -1.41 -1.67
C ILE A 36 -18.37 -1.95 -0.56
N ILE A 37 -18.68 -3.14 -0.03
CA ILE A 37 -17.86 -3.76 1.02
C ILE A 37 -16.45 -4.03 0.52
N HIS A 38 -16.30 -4.58 -0.69
CA HIS A 38 -15.00 -4.82 -1.31
C HIS A 38 -14.21 -3.53 -1.47
N MET A 39 -14.83 -2.49 -2.05
CA MET A 39 -14.19 -1.20 -2.25
C MET A 39 -13.67 -0.61 -0.94
N ILE A 40 -14.49 -0.59 0.11
CA ILE A 40 -14.11 -0.07 1.43
C ILE A 40 -12.97 -0.91 2.03
N LEU A 41 -13.09 -2.24 1.97
CA LEU A 41 -12.13 -3.17 2.55
C LEU A 41 -10.78 -3.18 1.82
N THR A 42 -10.72 -2.83 0.53
CA THR A 42 -9.46 -2.78 -0.22
C THR A 42 -8.87 -1.37 -0.28
N ILE A 43 -9.69 -0.32 -0.39
CA ILE A 43 -9.20 1.05 -0.50
C ILE A 43 -8.63 1.60 0.81
N ILE A 44 -9.27 1.31 1.96
CA ILE A 44 -8.83 1.82 3.27
C ILE A 44 -7.45 1.25 3.64
N PRO A 45 -7.21 -0.08 3.54
CA PRO A 45 -5.90 -0.63 3.80
C PRO A 45 -4.85 -0.17 2.78
N LEU A 46 -5.21 -0.05 1.50
CA LEU A 46 -4.30 0.45 0.47
C LEU A 46 -3.82 1.86 0.80
N TRP A 47 -4.73 2.78 1.10
CA TRP A 47 -4.38 4.14 1.51
C TRP A 47 -3.52 4.15 2.77
N THR A 48 -3.89 3.36 3.77
CA THR A 48 -3.13 3.25 5.02
C THR A 48 -1.69 2.80 4.74
N VAL A 49 -1.49 1.75 3.95
CA VAL A 49 -0.15 1.23 3.62
C VAL A 49 0.65 2.23 2.80
N VAL A 50 0.02 2.93 1.84
CA VAL A 50 0.69 3.94 1.01
C VAL A 50 1.15 5.13 1.86
N TYR A 51 0.25 5.78 2.59
CA TYR A 51 0.59 6.98 3.35
C TYR A 51 1.49 6.67 4.55
N PHE A 52 1.19 5.62 5.31
CA PHE A 52 1.99 5.24 6.47
C PHE A 52 3.39 4.79 6.05
N GLY A 53 3.48 4.00 4.98
CA GLY A 53 4.75 3.54 4.46
C GLY A 53 5.59 4.66 3.85
N LEU A 54 4.98 5.59 3.09
CA LEU A 54 5.66 6.80 2.62
C LEU A 54 6.21 7.60 3.80
N PHE A 55 5.40 7.87 4.82
CA PHE A 55 5.84 8.60 6.02
C PHE A 55 7.03 7.91 6.70
N LYS A 56 6.94 6.59 6.89
CA LYS A 56 8.00 5.80 7.54
C LYS A 56 9.28 5.79 6.70
N MET A 57 9.18 5.61 5.38
CA MET A 57 10.35 5.63 4.49
C MET A 57 11.00 7.01 4.45
N CYS A 58 10.22 8.07 4.27
CA CYS A 58 10.73 9.45 4.33
C CYS A 58 11.45 9.73 5.65
N ARG A 59 10.91 9.27 6.79
CA ARG A 59 11.57 9.40 8.10
C ARG A 59 12.89 8.62 8.16
N ILE A 60 12.91 7.37 7.70
CA ILE A 60 14.14 6.55 7.65
C ILE A 60 15.21 7.21 6.77
N PHE A 61 14.83 7.72 5.60
CA PHE A 61 15.75 8.43 4.70
C PHE A 61 16.27 9.74 5.31
N LYS A 62 15.41 10.51 5.98
CA LYS A 62 15.79 11.75 6.67
C LYS A 62 16.74 11.48 7.83
N LEU A 63 16.51 10.42 8.62
CA LEU A 63 17.42 10.01 9.69
C LEU A 63 18.78 9.58 9.13
N LYS A 64 18.79 8.79 8.05
CA LYS A 64 20.04 8.35 7.41
C LYS A 64 20.86 9.52 6.84
N LYS A 65 20.20 10.56 6.31
CA LYS A 65 20.89 11.78 5.85
C LYS A 65 21.60 12.50 6.99
N LYS A 66 21.00 12.54 8.19
CA LYS A 66 21.59 13.18 9.38
C LYS A 66 22.77 12.42 10.00
N GLU A 67 22.88 11.10 9.81
CA GLU A 67 23.99 10.29 10.34
C GLU A 67 25.26 10.36 9.48
N GLY A 68 25.18 10.91 8.26
CA GLY A 68 26.30 10.99 7.31
C GLY A 68 26.78 12.40 6.98
N GLU A 69 26.26 13.41 7.69
CA GLU A 69 26.78 14.79 7.76
C GLU A 69 27.60 14.94 9.05
#